data_AF-A0A1X6NLC6-F1
#
_entry.id   AF-A0A1X6NLC6-F1
#
_cell.length_a   1.000
_cell.length_b   1.000
_cell.length_c   1.000
_cell.angle_alpha   90.00
_cell.angle_beta   90.00
_cell.angle_gamma   90.00
#
_symmetry.space_group_name_H-M   'P 1'
#
loop_
_entity.id
_entity.type
_entity.pdbx_description
1 polymer ?
#
loop_
_entity_poly.entity_id
_entity_poly.type
_entity_poly.pdbx_seq_one_letter_code
_entity_poly.pdbx_strand_id
1 'polypeptide(L)'
;MHGRGHRASGALRDAAYPSAVTLPRATARYRDASEIPPAAFHPDGGGGGGATRAAALSAFVTDVADGDTLRVRHTPLRLPGDASNDPTVYFARRALPRSDADALPRGAAETLPVRLGGVDCPEVAHFGRPGQPLGQDAKALVEDLLVTHGGGAAGGDGGGGGGAPGGAAAAKARKALPRGAGAGVRVDLLAKDQYGRLVGTVWVGPPWASV
;
A
#
# COMPACT_ATOMS: atom_id res chain seq x y z
N MET A 1 34.97 6.22 47.62
CA MET A 1 34.29 5.15 46.85
C MET A 1 33.00 5.74 46.29
N HIS A 2 33.01 6.25 45.06
CA HIS A 2 31.84 6.87 44.42
C HIS A 2 31.26 5.91 43.38
N GLY A 3 30.09 5.34 43.67
CA GLY A 3 29.36 4.43 42.78
C GLY A 3 28.74 5.16 41.60
N ARG A 4 29.19 4.85 40.39
CA ARG A 4 28.55 5.26 39.14
C ARG A 4 27.39 4.32 38.84
N GLY A 5 26.16 4.83 38.95
CA GLY A 5 24.97 4.14 38.47
C GLY A 5 24.97 4.10 36.94
N HIS A 6 25.17 2.92 36.37
CA HIS A 6 24.87 2.65 34.97
C HIS A 6 23.35 2.59 34.80
N ARG A 7 22.76 3.62 34.18
CA ARG A 7 21.43 3.49 33.57
C ARG A 7 21.59 2.60 32.33
N ALA A 8 21.00 1.41 32.37
CA ALA A 8 20.73 0.63 31.17
C ALA A 8 19.64 1.35 30.37
N SER A 9 20.04 2.12 29.36
CA SER A 9 19.12 2.61 28.32
C SER A 9 18.85 1.43 27.38
N GLY A 10 17.69 0.80 27.54
CA GLY A 10 17.19 -0.24 26.66
C GLY A 10 16.74 0.34 25.32
N ALA A 11 17.40 -0.13 24.26
CA ALA A 11 16.85 -0.45 22.95
C ALA A 11 15.83 0.52 22.29
N LEU A 12 16.33 1.28 21.32
CA LEU A 12 15.74 1.28 19.97
C LEU A 12 16.84 0.81 19.03
N ARG A 13 16.85 -0.49 18.73
CA ARG A 13 17.73 -1.04 17.70
C ARG A 13 17.27 -0.45 16.38
N ASP A 14 18.18 0.26 15.70
CA ASP A 14 18.06 0.61 14.28
C ASP A 14 17.52 -0.60 13.51
N ALA A 15 16.28 -0.49 13.03
CA ALA A 15 15.73 -1.45 12.10
C ALA A 15 16.54 -1.30 10.81
N ALA A 16 17.55 -2.17 10.65
CA ALA A 16 18.40 -2.21 9.47
C ALA A 16 17.51 -2.29 8.22
N TYR A 17 17.54 -1.22 7.42
CA TYR A 17 16.79 -1.12 6.17
C TYR A 17 17.09 -2.34 5.28
N PRO A 18 16.08 -3.04 4.75
CA PRO A 18 16.34 -4.08 3.77
C PRO A 18 16.96 -3.47 2.53
N SER A 19 17.87 -4.23 1.93
CA SER A 19 18.45 -3.86 0.64
C SER A 19 17.36 -3.91 -0.42
N ALA A 20 17.11 -2.77 -1.04
CA ALA A 20 16.27 -2.68 -2.23
C ALA A 20 16.71 -3.72 -3.26
N VAL A 21 15.78 -4.46 -3.82
CA VAL A 21 16.06 -5.12 -5.10
C VAL A 21 16.21 -4.02 -6.14
N THR A 22 17.41 -3.94 -6.71
CA THR A 22 17.65 -3.12 -7.89
C THR A 22 16.87 -3.75 -9.02
N LEU A 23 15.81 -3.08 -9.46
CA LEU A 23 15.02 -3.51 -10.62
C LEU A 23 15.95 -3.61 -11.83
N PRO A 24 15.83 -4.65 -12.69
CA PRO A 24 16.56 -4.70 -13.94
C PRO A 24 16.31 -3.40 -14.74
N ARG A 25 17.32 -2.96 -15.50
CA ARG A 25 17.50 -1.65 -16.17
C ARG A 25 16.30 -1.00 -16.92
N ALA A 26 15.16 -1.66 -17.02
CA ALA A 26 13.96 -1.01 -17.50
C ALA A 26 13.32 -0.19 -16.36
N THR A 27 13.21 1.11 -16.60
CA THR A 27 12.41 2.10 -15.85
C THR A 27 10.90 1.77 -15.80
N ALA A 28 10.51 0.55 -16.15
CA ALA A 28 9.14 0.13 -16.35
C ALA A 28 8.60 -0.54 -15.09
N ARG A 29 7.38 -0.16 -14.74
CA ARG A 29 6.61 -0.77 -13.67
C ARG A 29 6.28 -2.20 -14.06
N TYR A 30 6.37 -3.14 -13.11
CA TYR A 30 5.73 -4.44 -13.24
C TYR A 30 4.23 -4.30 -13.55
N ARG A 31 3.79 -4.83 -14.69
CA ARG A 31 2.38 -4.84 -15.06
C ARG A 31 1.57 -5.72 -14.13
N ASP A 32 2.13 -6.87 -13.80
CA ASP A 32 1.51 -7.87 -12.94
C ASP A 32 2.59 -8.53 -12.05
N ALA A 33 2.13 -9.34 -11.08
CA ALA A 33 3.04 -10.03 -10.18
C ALA A 33 3.96 -11.02 -10.91
N SER A 34 3.57 -11.55 -12.07
CA SER A 34 4.35 -12.55 -12.81
C SER A 34 5.67 -11.96 -13.34
N GLU A 35 5.68 -10.67 -13.70
CA GLU A 35 6.88 -9.95 -14.15
C GLU A 35 7.93 -9.73 -13.03
N ILE A 36 7.56 -9.90 -11.76
CA ILE A 36 8.51 -9.79 -10.66
C ILE A 36 9.41 -11.05 -10.64
N PRO A 37 10.75 -10.89 -10.70
CA PRO A 37 11.67 -12.02 -10.70
C PRO A 37 11.48 -12.91 -9.46
N PRO A 38 11.53 -14.25 -9.60
CA PRO A 38 11.41 -15.16 -8.46
C PRO A 38 12.38 -14.87 -7.30
N ALA A 39 13.59 -14.42 -7.61
CA ALA A 39 14.61 -14.05 -6.61
C ALA A 39 14.22 -12.86 -5.71
N ALA A 40 13.15 -12.13 -6.03
CA ALA A 40 12.65 -11.04 -5.20
C ALA A 40 11.81 -11.54 -4.00
N PHE A 41 11.30 -12.78 -4.06
CA PHE A 41 10.41 -13.35 -3.06
C PHE A 41 11.19 -14.14 -2.00
N HIS A 42 10.81 -14.01 -0.73
CA HIS A 42 11.44 -14.72 0.38
C HIS A 42 10.43 -15.55 1.17
N PRO A 43 10.65 -16.86 1.33
CA PRO A 43 9.70 -17.73 2.03
C PRO A 43 9.68 -17.52 3.55
N ASP A 44 10.75 -17.02 4.16
CA ASP A 44 10.96 -17.19 5.62
C ASP A 44 10.65 -15.97 6.50
N GLY A 45 10.11 -14.87 5.96
CA GLY A 45 9.59 -13.79 6.82
C GLY A 45 10.56 -13.22 7.87
N GLY A 46 11.88 -13.25 7.62
CA GLY A 46 12.91 -12.56 8.43
C GLY A 46 13.85 -13.44 9.26
N GLY A 47 15.16 -13.17 9.16
CA GLY A 47 16.13 -13.44 10.23
C GLY A 47 16.96 -14.73 10.15
N GLY A 48 17.75 -14.95 9.10
CA GLY A 48 18.71 -16.07 9.08
C GLY A 48 19.88 -15.89 8.11
N GLY A 49 21.02 -15.43 8.63
CA GLY A 49 22.39 -15.86 8.29
C GLY A 49 22.88 -16.10 6.84
N GLY A 50 22.22 -15.64 5.78
CA GLY A 50 22.70 -15.82 4.40
C GLY A 50 22.16 -14.73 3.45
N ALA A 51 23.04 -14.00 2.78
CA ALA A 51 22.75 -12.73 2.12
C ALA A 51 22.05 -12.84 0.74
N THR A 52 20.75 -13.15 0.74
CA THR A 52 19.82 -12.48 -0.18
C THR A 52 18.65 -12.01 0.66
N ARG A 53 18.40 -10.69 0.71
CA ARG A 53 17.36 -10.07 1.54
C ARG A 53 16.04 -10.03 0.75
N ALA A 54 14.89 -10.17 1.43
CA ALA A 54 13.57 -9.98 0.82
C ALA A 54 13.49 -8.63 0.10
N ALA A 55 12.97 -8.64 -1.13
CA ALA A 55 12.73 -7.42 -1.87
C ALA A 55 11.56 -6.68 -1.21
N ALA A 56 11.74 -5.38 -0.97
CA ALA A 56 10.63 -4.53 -0.62
C ALA A 56 10.16 -3.74 -1.85
N LEU A 57 8.85 -3.64 -2.02
CA LEU A 57 8.18 -2.79 -2.99
C LEU A 57 7.67 -1.54 -2.27
N SER A 58 8.13 -0.36 -2.69
CA SER A 58 7.51 0.88 -2.21
C SER A 58 6.44 1.34 -3.19
N ALA A 59 5.29 1.75 -2.65
CA ALA A 59 4.07 1.99 -3.39
C ALA A 59 3.14 2.95 -2.64
N PHE A 60 2.04 3.34 -3.28
CA PHE A 60 0.91 3.94 -2.59
C PHE A 60 -0.37 3.15 -2.81
N VAL A 61 -1.25 3.15 -1.81
CA VAL A 61 -2.55 2.49 -1.86
C VAL A 61 -3.50 3.26 -2.76
N THR A 62 -4.23 2.51 -3.59
CA THR A 62 -5.20 3.04 -4.55
C THR A 62 -6.62 2.62 -4.18
N ASP A 63 -6.74 1.48 -3.50
CA ASP A 63 -8.01 0.93 -3.02
C ASP A 63 -7.74 -0.12 -1.93
N VAL A 64 -8.71 -0.32 -1.04
CA VAL A 64 -8.76 -1.40 -0.05
C VAL A 64 -9.94 -2.30 -0.43
N ALA A 65 -9.65 -3.53 -0.87
CA ALA A 65 -10.69 -4.45 -1.30
C ALA A 65 -11.39 -5.05 -0.06
N ASP A 66 -10.59 -5.64 0.82
CA ASP A 66 -10.98 -6.38 2.03
C ASP A 66 -9.97 -6.09 3.16
N GLY A 67 -10.21 -6.64 4.35
CA GLY A 67 -9.34 -6.46 5.52
C GLY A 67 -7.91 -7.02 5.38
N ASP A 68 -7.63 -7.78 4.33
CA ASP A 68 -6.29 -8.33 4.06
C ASP A 68 -5.80 -8.05 2.63
N THR A 69 -6.56 -7.30 1.84
CA THR A 69 -6.31 -7.17 0.39
C THR A 69 -6.28 -5.71 -0.03
N LEU A 70 -5.09 -5.26 -0.45
CA LEU A 70 -4.81 -3.91 -0.92
C LEU A 70 -4.56 -3.88 -2.42
N ARG A 71 -4.86 -2.74 -3.03
CA ARG A 71 -4.46 -2.45 -4.41
C ARG A 71 -3.47 -1.30 -4.40
N VAL A 72 -2.26 -1.55 -4.91
CA VAL A 72 -1.16 -0.59 -4.79
C VAL A 72 -0.59 -0.21 -6.15
N ARG A 73 -0.15 1.04 -6.27
CA ARG A 73 0.68 1.48 -7.37
C ARG A 73 2.11 1.68 -6.90
N HIS A 74 3.04 0.90 -7.42
CA HIS A 74 4.46 1.15 -7.25
C HIS A 74 5.00 2.08 -8.34
N THR A 75 6.00 2.87 -7.97
CA THR A 75 6.79 3.66 -8.90
C THR A 75 8.08 2.89 -9.22
N PRO A 76 8.33 2.54 -10.50
CA PRO A 76 9.60 1.95 -10.89
C PRO A 76 10.72 3.00 -10.73
N LEU A 77 11.92 2.55 -10.29
CA LEU A 77 13.24 3.25 -10.25
C LEU A 77 13.82 3.66 -8.89
N ARG A 78 13.22 3.36 -7.75
CA ARG A 78 13.72 3.94 -6.49
C ARG A 78 13.69 2.96 -5.32
N LEU A 79 14.68 3.09 -4.44
CA LEU A 79 14.87 2.22 -3.28
C LEU A 79 13.66 2.34 -2.31
N PRO A 80 13.26 1.27 -1.62
CA PRO A 80 12.28 1.32 -0.54
C PRO A 80 12.71 2.32 0.55
N GLY A 81 11.83 3.24 0.92
CA GLY A 81 12.10 4.30 1.91
C GLY A 81 12.51 5.65 1.31
N ASP A 82 12.68 5.78 -0.01
CA ASP A 82 12.81 7.06 -0.70
C ASP A 82 11.41 7.72 -0.85
N ALA A 83 11.28 9.00 -0.50
CA ALA A 83 10.08 9.83 -0.69
C ALA A 83 9.60 9.88 -2.16
N SER A 84 10.37 9.37 -3.11
CA SER A 84 10.04 9.25 -4.53
C SER A 84 8.89 8.28 -4.90
N ASN A 85 8.40 7.44 -3.98
CA ASN A 85 7.15 6.70 -4.15
C ASN A 85 5.92 7.45 -3.61
N ASP A 86 6.06 8.76 -3.41
CA ASP A 86 4.99 9.65 -2.99
C ASP A 86 3.89 9.75 -4.06
N PRO A 87 2.62 9.49 -3.71
CA PRO A 87 1.49 9.72 -4.61
C PRO A 87 1.47 11.13 -5.21
N THR A 88 2.00 12.15 -4.53
CA THR A 88 2.13 13.53 -5.03
C THR A 88 2.92 13.60 -6.32
N VAL A 89 4.01 12.81 -6.45
CA VAL A 89 4.82 12.77 -7.67
C VAL A 89 4.03 12.15 -8.84
N TYR A 90 3.24 11.11 -8.58
CA TYR A 90 2.38 10.49 -9.58
C TYR A 90 1.35 11.48 -10.14
N PHE A 91 0.62 12.17 -9.26
CA PHE A 91 -0.41 13.14 -9.65
C PHE A 91 0.21 14.36 -10.37
N ALA A 92 1.31 14.90 -9.84
CA ALA A 92 1.99 16.06 -10.43
C ALA A 92 2.50 15.77 -11.85
N ARG A 93 3.14 14.61 -12.07
CA ARG A 93 3.67 14.23 -13.40
C ARG A 93 2.60 14.07 -14.48
N ARG A 94 1.37 13.77 -14.07
CA ARG A 94 0.23 13.61 -15.00
C ARG A 94 -0.65 14.85 -15.08
N ALA A 95 -0.30 15.93 -14.37
CA ALA A 95 -1.14 17.11 -14.20
C ALA A 95 -2.56 16.75 -13.73
N LEU A 96 -2.66 15.76 -12.83
CA LEU A 96 -3.91 15.26 -12.30
C LEU A 96 -4.16 15.78 -10.86
N PRO A 97 -5.41 16.08 -10.49
CA PRO A 97 -5.74 16.49 -9.12
C PRO A 97 -5.69 15.29 -8.15
N ARG A 98 -4.87 15.38 -7.10
CA ARG A 98 -4.76 14.34 -6.05
C ARG A 98 -6.08 14.10 -5.32
N SER A 99 -6.98 15.09 -5.27
CA SER A 99 -8.28 14.97 -4.61
C SER A 99 -9.36 14.26 -5.43
N ASP A 100 -9.06 13.85 -6.66
CA ASP A 100 -10.01 13.23 -7.57
C ASP A 100 -9.80 11.70 -7.68
N ALA A 101 -10.81 10.93 -7.32
CA ALA A 101 -10.79 9.48 -7.41
C ALA A 101 -10.74 8.96 -8.85
N ASP A 102 -11.18 9.75 -9.83
CA ASP A 102 -11.07 9.39 -11.26
C ASP A 102 -9.62 9.51 -11.75
N ALA A 103 -8.77 10.28 -11.05
CA ALA A 103 -7.35 10.40 -11.33
C ALA A 103 -6.49 9.28 -10.71
N LEU A 104 -7.06 8.47 -9.81
CA LEU A 104 -6.35 7.33 -9.26
C LEU A 104 -6.04 6.32 -10.36
N PRO A 105 -4.87 5.68 -10.34
CA PRO A 105 -4.59 4.53 -11.20
C PRO A 105 -5.56 3.38 -10.87
N ARG A 106 -6.10 2.72 -11.88
CA ARG A 106 -7.07 1.62 -11.70
C ARG A 106 -6.75 0.44 -12.62
N GLY A 107 -7.38 -0.69 -12.32
CA GLY A 107 -7.26 -1.92 -13.12
C GLY A 107 -5.89 -2.61 -13.04
N ALA A 108 -5.81 -3.83 -13.56
CA ALA A 108 -4.57 -4.63 -13.57
C ALA A 108 -3.45 -3.98 -14.40
N ALA A 109 -3.79 -3.05 -15.31
CA ALA A 109 -2.81 -2.36 -16.11
C ALA A 109 -1.89 -1.41 -15.31
N GLU A 110 -2.37 -0.82 -14.20
CA GLU A 110 -1.62 0.25 -13.50
C GLU A 110 -1.26 -0.03 -12.04
N THR A 111 -1.79 -1.11 -11.46
CA THR A 111 -1.66 -1.42 -10.02
C THR A 111 -1.54 -2.92 -9.79
N LEU A 112 -0.91 -3.29 -8.68
CA LEU A 112 -0.76 -4.66 -8.23
C LEU A 112 -1.69 -4.95 -7.05
N PRO A 113 -2.39 -6.11 -7.03
CA PRO A 113 -3.06 -6.59 -5.83
C PRO A 113 -2.04 -7.21 -4.85
N VAL A 114 -2.19 -6.88 -3.57
CA VAL A 114 -1.34 -7.34 -2.46
C VAL A 114 -2.23 -7.92 -1.37
N ARG A 115 -1.95 -9.16 -0.96
CA ARG A 115 -2.50 -9.79 0.23
C ARG A 115 -1.53 -9.69 1.40
N LEU A 116 -2.08 -9.42 2.57
CA LEU A 116 -1.33 -9.47 3.83
C LEU A 116 -0.95 -10.92 4.13
N GLY A 117 0.35 -11.20 4.20
CA GLY A 117 0.87 -12.55 4.42
C GLY A 117 0.49 -13.08 5.81
N GLY A 118 -0.08 -14.29 5.86
CA GLY A 118 -0.47 -14.95 7.12
C GLY A 118 -1.74 -14.39 7.76
N VAL A 119 -2.42 -13.46 7.09
CA VAL A 119 -3.70 -12.88 7.52
C VAL A 119 -4.78 -13.32 6.54
N ASP A 120 -5.92 -13.75 7.07
CA ASP A 120 -7.12 -14.05 6.29
C ASP A 120 -8.29 -13.35 6.98
N CYS A 121 -8.87 -12.37 6.28
CA CYS A 121 -9.96 -11.56 6.83
C CYS A 121 -11.31 -12.03 6.27
N PRO A 122 -12.42 -11.83 7.01
CA PRO A 122 -13.74 -12.09 6.47
C PRO A 122 -14.00 -11.21 5.24
N GLU A 123 -14.59 -11.83 4.22
CA GLU A 123 -14.85 -11.16 2.94
C GLU A 123 -15.95 -10.10 3.08
N VAL A 124 -15.78 -8.93 2.47
CA VAL A 124 -16.86 -7.94 2.38
C VAL A 124 -17.93 -8.37 1.36
N ALA A 125 -19.04 -7.64 1.29
CA ALA A 125 -20.08 -7.91 0.31
C ALA A 125 -19.54 -7.68 -1.11
N HIS A 126 -19.58 -8.74 -1.94
CA HIS A 126 -19.12 -8.71 -3.33
C HIS A 126 -20.21 -9.23 -4.27
N PHE A 127 -20.42 -8.54 -5.39
CA PHE A 127 -21.31 -8.97 -6.49
C PHE A 127 -22.72 -9.42 -6.06
N GLY A 128 -23.34 -8.64 -5.15
CA GLY A 128 -24.69 -8.93 -4.64
C GLY A 128 -24.76 -10.05 -3.61
N ARG A 129 -23.62 -10.64 -3.21
CA ARG A 129 -23.54 -11.57 -2.10
C ARG A 129 -23.37 -10.81 -0.79
N PRO A 130 -24.05 -11.23 0.30
CA PRO A 130 -23.83 -10.64 1.60
C PRO A 130 -22.38 -10.85 2.04
N GLY A 131 -21.81 -9.84 2.70
CA GLY A 131 -20.50 -9.95 3.32
C GLY A 131 -20.53 -10.92 4.50
N GLN A 132 -19.37 -11.41 4.87
CA GLN A 132 -19.21 -12.21 6.08
C GLN A 132 -19.26 -11.31 7.33
N PRO A 133 -19.63 -11.87 8.50
CA PRO A 133 -19.55 -11.13 9.76
C PRO A 133 -18.16 -10.52 9.97
N LEU A 134 -18.11 -9.27 10.42
CA LEU A 134 -16.88 -8.49 10.68
C LEU A 134 -16.04 -8.14 9.43
N GLY A 135 -16.44 -8.50 8.21
CA GLY A 135 -15.67 -8.16 7.01
C GLY A 135 -15.54 -6.65 6.80
N GLN A 136 -16.64 -5.91 7.03
CA GLN A 136 -16.63 -4.45 6.93
C GLN A 136 -15.79 -3.80 8.02
N ASP A 137 -15.77 -4.36 9.23
CA ASP A 137 -14.99 -3.84 10.36
C ASP A 137 -13.49 -4.07 10.13
N ALA A 138 -13.12 -5.26 9.62
CA ALA A 138 -11.73 -5.56 9.26
C ALA A 138 -11.20 -4.63 8.16
N LYS A 139 -12.02 -4.36 7.14
CA LYS A 139 -11.72 -3.37 6.10
C LYS A 139 -11.55 -1.96 6.69
N ALA A 140 -12.49 -1.53 7.52
CA ALA A 140 -12.45 -0.20 8.14
C ALA A 140 -11.19 -0.03 9.03
N LEU A 141 -10.78 -1.07 9.75
CA LEU A 141 -9.55 -1.05 10.55
C LEU A 141 -8.32 -0.78 9.67
N VAL A 142 -8.18 -1.47 8.53
CA VAL A 142 -7.08 -1.25 7.59
C VAL A 142 -7.13 0.16 7.00
N GLU A 143 -8.31 0.62 6.59
CA GLU A 143 -8.51 1.99 6.10
C GLU A 143 -8.08 3.03 7.14
N ASP A 144 -8.42 2.83 8.41
CA ASP A 144 -8.06 3.73 9.51
C ASP A 144 -6.55 3.75 9.77
N LEU A 145 -5.88 2.60 9.70
CA LEU A 145 -4.42 2.51 9.80
C LEU A 145 -3.74 3.26 8.64
N LEU A 146 -4.26 3.12 7.42
CA LEU A 146 -3.75 3.81 6.23
C LEU A 146 -3.92 5.33 6.30
N VAL A 147 -5.06 5.79 6.83
CA VAL A 147 -5.30 7.22 7.06
C VAL A 147 -4.37 7.75 8.13
N THR A 148 -4.32 7.07 9.28
CA THR A 148 -3.61 7.55 10.48
C THR A 148 -2.10 7.57 10.28
N HIS A 149 -1.53 6.54 9.63
CA HIS A 149 -0.08 6.37 9.54
C HIS A 149 0.48 6.63 8.14
N GLY A 150 -0.34 6.56 7.09
CA GLY A 150 0.14 6.56 5.71
C GLY A 150 -0.11 7.86 4.94
N GLY A 151 -0.84 8.80 5.53
CA GLY A 151 -1.32 10.00 4.82
C GLY A 151 -2.40 9.69 3.78
N GLY A 152 -3.12 8.56 3.96
CA GLY A 152 -4.27 8.20 3.15
C GLY A 152 -5.43 9.18 3.34
N ALA A 153 -6.30 9.28 2.33
CA ALA A 153 -7.48 10.13 2.40
C ALA A 153 -8.50 9.60 3.41
N ALA A 154 -9.18 10.50 4.12
CA ALA A 154 -10.26 10.13 5.05
C ALA A 154 -11.50 9.54 4.36
N GLY A 155 -11.53 9.51 3.03
CA GLY A 155 -12.70 9.11 2.26
C GLY A 155 -13.67 10.26 2.05
N GLY A 156 -14.54 10.14 1.06
CA GLY A 156 -15.79 10.89 1.00
C GLY A 156 -16.93 10.07 1.60
N ASP A 157 -17.84 10.74 2.27
CA ASP A 157 -19.17 10.26 2.64
C ASP A 157 -19.90 9.82 1.37
N GLY A 158 -19.82 8.52 1.07
CA GLY A 158 -20.34 7.92 -0.16
C GLY A 158 -21.87 7.96 -0.25
N GLY A 159 -22.43 9.13 -0.55
CA GLY A 159 -23.81 9.29 -0.99
C GLY A 159 -23.96 8.83 -2.44
N GLY A 160 -24.81 7.83 -2.66
CA GLY A 160 -25.21 7.35 -3.98
C GLY A 160 -25.77 8.46 -4.87
N GLY A 161 -25.59 8.28 -6.18
CA GLY A 161 -25.90 9.28 -7.20
C GLY A 161 -27.36 9.77 -7.22
N GLY A 162 -27.50 11.07 -7.43
CA GLY A 162 -28.71 11.74 -7.87
C GLY A 162 -28.29 13.04 -8.57
N GLY A 163 -28.32 13.04 -9.90
CA GLY A 163 -27.88 14.18 -10.70
C GLY A 163 -28.91 15.32 -10.75
N ALA A 164 -28.41 16.53 -10.98
CA ALA A 164 -29.14 17.60 -11.67
C ALA A 164 -28.14 18.37 -12.55
N PRO A 165 -28.44 18.66 -13.83
CA PRO A 165 -27.59 19.51 -14.65
C PRO A 165 -28.03 20.97 -14.49
N GLY A 166 -27.12 21.83 -14.04
CA GLY A 166 -27.34 23.27 -13.93
C GLY A 166 -26.10 24.04 -14.38
N GLY A 167 -26.21 24.60 -15.58
CA GLY A 167 -25.51 25.75 -16.21
C GLY A 167 -24.14 26.28 -15.74
N ALA A 168 -23.34 26.64 -16.75
CA ALA A 168 -22.12 27.47 -16.78
C ALA A 168 -20.81 26.77 -16.36
N ALA A 169 -20.02 26.35 -17.36
CA ALA A 169 -18.63 25.86 -17.32
C ALA A 169 -18.12 25.40 -15.94
N ALA A 170 -18.83 24.44 -15.34
CA ALA A 170 -18.50 23.94 -14.02
C ALA A 170 -17.34 22.96 -14.15
N ALA A 171 -16.24 23.20 -13.42
CA ALA A 171 -15.29 22.13 -13.15
C ALA A 171 -16.09 20.95 -12.60
N LYS A 172 -16.12 19.83 -13.33
CA LYS A 172 -16.87 18.61 -12.97
C LYS A 172 -16.64 18.33 -11.48
N ALA A 173 -17.71 18.13 -10.72
CA ALA A 173 -17.60 17.75 -9.31
C ALA A 173 -16.68 16.53 -9.22
N ARG A 174 -15.50 16.72 -8.64
CA ARG A 174 -14.45 15.71 -8.50
C ARG A 174 -14.89 14.69 -7.45
N LYS A 175 -14.75 13.41 -7.77
CA LYS A 175 -15.14 12.35 -6.87
C LYS A 175 -14.12 12.27 -5.73
N ALA A 176 -14.58 12.27 -4.48
CA ALA A 176 -13.69 12.11 -3.35
C ALA A 176 -12.95 10.77 -3.41
N LEU A 177 -11.68 10.77 -3.00
CA LEU A 177 -10.87 9.56 -2.90
C LEU A 177 -11.55 8.51 -1.98
N PRO A 178 -11.38 7.21 -2.26
CA PRO A 178 -11.69 6.17 -1.28
C PRO A 178 -10.90 6.38 0.01
N ARG A 179 -11.48 5.95 1.14
CA ARG A 179 -10.77 5.99 2.41
C ARG A 179 -9.49 5.14 2.34
N GLY A 180 -8.39 5.64 2.91
CA GLY A 180 -7.07 5.00 2.86
C GLY A 180 -6.31 5.15 1.53
N ALA A 181 -6.94 5.59 0.44
CA ALA A 181 -6.26 5.82 -0.83
C ALA A 181 -5.25 6.97 -0.73
N GLY A 182 -4.13 6.86 -1.44
CA GLY A 182 -3.01 7.78 -1.37
C GLY A 182 -2.07 7.55 -0.19
N ALA A 183 -2.30 6.53 0.64
CA ALA A 183 -1.39 6.16 1.71
C ALA A 183 -0.08 5.59 1.16
N GLY A 184 1.05 6.07 1.67
CA GLY A 184 2.38 5.53 1.37
C GLY A 184 2.62 4.19 2.07
N VAL A 185 3.01 3.18 1.31
CA VAL A 185 3.27 1.83 1.82
C VAL A 185 4.57 1.22 1.31
N ARG A 186 5.07 0.29 2.10
CA ARG A 186 6.12 -0.65 1.71
C ARG A 186 5.59 -2.06 1.86
N VAL A 187 5.85 -2.91 0.88
CA VAL A 187 5.45 -4.31 0.85
C VAL A 187 6.69 -5.18 0.79
N ASP A 188 6.96 -5.95 1.83
CA ASP A 188 8.02 -6.96 1.81
C ASP A 188 7.48 -8.21 1.10
N LEU A 189 8.11 -8.60 0.00
CA LEU A 189 7.60 -9.66 -0.88
C LEU A 189 7.92 -11.05 -0.33
N LEU A 190 6.86 -11.80 0.01
CA LEU A 190 6.96 -13.16 0.55
C LEU A 190 6.72 -14.21 -0.54
N ALA A 191 5.60 -14.10 -1.25
CA ALA A 191 5.22 -15.06 -2.29
C ALA A 191 4.29 -14.44 -3.35
N LYS A 192 3.90 -15.27 -4.33
CA LYS A 192 2.76 -15.03 -5.22
C LYS A 192 1.72 -16.10 -4.93
N ASP A 193 0.44 -15.72 -4.89
CA ASP A 193 -0.63 -16.72 -4.79
C ASP A 193 -1.06 -17.25 -6.16
N GLN A 194 -1.93 -18.26 -6.17
CA GLN A 194 -2.45 -18.90 -7.38
C GLN A 194 -3.25 -17.95 -8.31
N TYR A 195 -3.70 -16.81 -7.80
CA TYR A 195 -4.46 -15.82 -8.55
C TYR A 195 -3.56 -14.70 -9.10
N GLY A 196 -2.24 -14.81 -8.94
CA GLY A 196 -1.29 -13.81 -9.39
C GLY A 196 -1.26 -12.55 -8.52
N ARG A 197 -1.69 -12.65 -7.25
CA ARG A 197 -1.57 -11.57 -6.27
C ARG A 197 -0.24 -11.67 -5.54
N LEU A 198 0.32 -10.53 -5.15
CA LEU A 198 1.47 -10.50 -4.25
C LEU A 198 1.01 -10.91 -2.85
N VAL A 199 1.82 -11.71 -2.16
CA VAL A 199 1.66 -12.00 -0.74
C VAL A 199 2.84 -11.37 -0.02
N GLY A 200 2.59 -10.56 0.99
CA GLY A 200 3.65 -9.82 1.65
C GLY A 200 3.27 -9.18 2.97
N THR A 201 4.28 -8.74 3.71
CA THR A 201 4.09 -7.91 4.91
C THR A 201 3.99 -6.45 4.47
N VAL A 202 2.92 -5.75 4.88
CA VAL A 202 2.69 -4.34 4.52
C VAL A 202 3.03 -3.44 5.70
N TRP A 203 3.80 -2.40 5.40
CA TRP A 203 4.17 -1.33 6.32
C TRP A 203 3.63 0.00 5.79
N VAL A 204 3.09 0.83 6.66
CA VAL A 204 2.46 2.13 6.36
C VAL A 204 3.25 3.24 7.02
N GLY A 205 3.66 4.28 6.30
CA GLY A 205 4.48 5.35 6.87
C GLY A 205 4.97 6.39 5.86
N PRO A 206 5.88 7.31 6.29
CA PRO A 206 6.60 7.33 7.57
C PRO A 206 5.86 7.98 8.76
N PRO A 207 6.10 7.52 10.01
CA PRO A 207 6.94 6.37 10.37
C PRO A 207 6.29 5.04 10.00
N TRP A 208 7.07 4.11 9.47
CA TRP A 208 6.61 2.81 8.96
C TRP A 208 6.07 1.91 10.09
N ALA A 209 4.76 1.82 10.25
CA ALA A 209 4.04 0.91 11.13
C ALA A 209 3.55 -0.32 10.34
N SER A 210 3.55 -1.51 10.93
CA SER A 210 2.87 -2.66 10.30
C SER A 210 1.36 -2.41 10.27
N VAL A 211 0.69 -2.84 9.20
CA VAL A 211 -0.79 -2.94 9.14
C VAL A 211 -1.22 -4.31 9.60
#